data_AF-A0A7X9JE37-F1
#
_entry.id   AF-A0A7X9JE37-F1
#
_cell.length_a   1.000
_cell.length_b   1.000
_cell.length_c   1.000
_cell.angle_alpha   90.00
_cell.angle_beta   90.00
_cell.angle_gamma   90.00
#
_symmetry.space_group_name_H-M   'P 1'
#
loop_
_entity.id
_entity.type
_entity.pdbx_description
1 polymer ?
#
loop_
_entity_poly.entity_id
_entity_poly.type
_entity_poly.pdbx_seq_one_letter_code
_entity_poly.pdbx_strand_id
1 'polypeptide(L)'
;MKSRIAEAIKLKYQPVALLWSVEKPADAMQFAEGKWGCVMWLAVHAAKGRAAVADRKTFGCFGGGVGLGFGNQYKNFPGGEEGFCYFLSSGNARRPGGPEMAAK
;
A
#
# COMPACT_ATOMS: atom_id res chain seq x y z
N MET A 1 5.22 -30.40 13.53
CA MET A 1 3.91 -30.69 12.91
C MET A 1 3.98 -30.35 11.43
N LYS A 2 3.50 -31.22 10.53
CA LYS A 2 3.39 -30.91 9.08
C LYS A 2 2.01 -30.28 8.81
N SER A 3 1.96 -29.16 8.08
CA SER A 3 0.71 -28.46 7.76
C SER A 3 0.04 -29.08 6.53
N ARG A 4 -1.09 -29.76 6.73
CA ARG A 4 -1.92 -30.32 5.64
C ARG A 4 -2.38 -29.25 4.64
N ILE A 5 -2.65 -28.04 5.15
CA ILE A 5 -3.04 -26.89 4.31
C ILE A 5 -1.87 -26.52 3.40
N ALA A 6 -0.65 -26.38 3.94
CA ALA A 6 0.53 -26.03 3.16
C ALA A 6 0.82 -27.06 2.05
N GLU A 7 0.68 -28.35 2.35
CA GLU A 7 0.86 -29.44 1.37
C GLU A 7 -0.17 -29.41 0.24
N ALA A 8 -1.41 -29.01 0.53
CA ALA A 8 -2.47 -28.90 -0.47
C ALA A 8 -2.31 -27.67 -1.36
N ILE A 9 -2.02 -26.50 -0.78
CA ILE A 9 -1.97 -25.22 -1.52
C ILE A 9 -0.66 -25.04 -2.30
N LYS A 10 0.42 -25.69 -1.89
CA LYS A 10 1.75 -25.65 -2.54
C LYS A 10 2.22 -24.23 -2.90
N LEU A 11 2.03 -23.28 -1.97
CA LEU A 11 2.41 -21.90 -2.20
C LEU A 11 3.93 -21.79 -2.42
N LYS A 12 4.32 -21.00 -3.42
CA LYS A 12 5.73 -20.68 -3.71
C LYS A 12 6.40 -19.91 -2.57
N TYR A 13 5.63 -19.09 -1.85
CA TYR A 13 6.09 -18.28 -0.72
C TYR A 13 5.33 -18.70 0.55
N GLN A 14 5.98 -18.52 1.70
CA GLN A 14 5.28 -18.68 2.97
C GLN A 14 4.19 -17.61 3.12
N PRO A 15 3.07 -17.92 3.81
CA PRO A 15 2.05 -16.92 4.11
C PRO A 15 2.66 -15.69 4.80
N VAL A 16 2.24 -14.50 4.39
CA VAL A 16 2.63 -13.25 5.04
C VAL A 16 1.69 -12.99 6.21
N ALA A 17 2.24 -12.88 7.41
CA ALA A 17 1.49 -12.45 8.59
C ALA A 17 1.39 -10.91 8.62
N LEU A 18 0.20 -10.39 8.94
CA LEU A 18 -0.02 -8.99 9.24
C LEU A 18 -0.18 -8.82 10.75
N LEU A 19 0.57 -7.88 11.33
CA LEU A 19 0.60 -7.62 12.76
C LEU A 19 0.44 -6.12 13.01
N TRP A 20 -0.30 -5.78 14.07
CA TRP A 20 -0.35 -4.42 14.58
C TRP A 20 0.65 -4.28 15.72
N SER A 21 1.48 -3.25 15.65
CA SER A 21 2.49 -2.95 16.67
C SER A 21 2.66 -1.43 16.77
N VAL A 22 3.01 -0.95 17.97
CA VAL A 22 3.47 0.43 18.18
C VAL A 22 4.99 0.56 17.96
N GLU A 23 5.70 -0.56 17.92
CA GLU A 23 7.14 -0.63 17.68
C GLU A 23 7.43 -1.07 16.25
N LYS A 24 8.37 -0.37 15.60
CA LYS A 24 8.92 -0.73 14.30
C LYS A 24 10.12 -1.67 14.49
N PRO A 25 10.14 -2.86 13.87
CA PRO A 25 11.33 -3.72 13.89
C PRO A 25 12.55 -3.04 13.26
N ALA A 26 13.74 -3.34 13.79
CA ALA A 26 15.00 -2.91 13.19
C ALA A 26 15.09 -3.38 11.73
N ASP A 27 15.64 -2.54 10.85
CA ASP A 27 15.83 -2.79 9.42
C ASP A 27 14.56 -3.13 8.62
N ALA A 28 13.37 -2.85 9.18
CA ALA A 28 12.12 -3.04 8.47
C ALA A 28 12.00 -2.11 7.26
N MET A 29 11.57 -2.70 6.14
CA MET A 29 11.30 -1.97 4.91
C MET A 29 10.07 -1.08 5.08
N GLN A 30 10.23 0.20 4.78
CA GLN A 30 9.17 1.20 4.89
C GLN A 30 9.38 2.26 3.81
N PHE A 31 8.29 2.80 3.26
CA PHE A 31 8.39 3.99 2.41
C PHE A 31 8.80 5.21 3.25
N ALA A 32 9.53 6.14 2.65
CA ALA A 32 9.71 7.45 3.25
C ALA A 32 8.38 8.24 3.20
N GLU A 33 8.16 9.12 4.18
CA GLU A 33 6.97 9.96 4.23
C GLU A 33 6.82 10.78 2.94
N GLY A 34 5.59 10.86 2.43
CA GLY A 34 5.27 11.57 1.20
C GLY A 34 5.78 10.92 -0.09
N LYS A 35 6.47 9.78 -0.03
CA LYS A 35 6.89 9.05 -1.24
C LYS A 35 5.79 8.13 -1.73
N TRP A 36 5.57 8.19 -3.05
CA TRP A 36 4.64 7.30 -3.72
C TRP A 36 5.22 5.89 -3.83
N GLY A 37 4.39 4.89 -3.55
CA GLY A 37 4.76 3.48 -3.67
C GLY A 37 3.55 2.56 -3.53
N CYS A 38 3.60 1.41 -4.21
CA CYS A 38 2.54 0.41 -4.09
C CYS A 38 2.80 -0.49 -2.87
N VAL A 39 1.81 -0.64 -1.99
CA VAL A 39 1.89 -1.55 -0.83
C VAL A 39 2.22 -3.00 -1.21
N MET A 40 1.90 -3.42 -2.44
CA MET A 40 2.30 -4.74 -2.94
C MET A 40 3.82 -4.92 -2.97
N TRP A 41 4.60 -3.85 -3.09
CA TRP A 41 6.06 -3.92 -2.98
C TRP A 41 6.49 -4.33 -1.56
N LEU A 42 5.88 -3.73 -0.53
CA LEU A 42 6.08 -4.16 0.87
C LEU A 42 5.65 -5.62 1.08
N ALA A 43 4.49 -6.01 0.54
CA ALA A 43 3.98 -7.38 0.65
C ALA A 43 4.91 -8.42 -0.03
N VAL A 44 5.47 -8.12 -1.21
CA VAL A 44 6.43 -8.99 -1.90
C VAL A 44 7.70 -9.18 -1.07
N HIS A 45 8.19 -8.12 -0.42
CA HIS A 45 9.37 -8.23 0.42
C HIS A 45 9.09 -9.00 1.72
N ALA A 46 7.89 -8.84 2.30
CA ALA A 46 7.41 -9.67 3.40
C ALA A 46 7.34 -11.16 3.00
N ALA A 47 6.78 -11.47 1.83
CA ALA A 47 6.73 -12.84 1.31
C ALA A 47 8.12 -13.45 1.04
N LYS A 48 9.14 -12.60 0.83
CA LYS A 48 10.55 -12.98 0.67
C LYS A 48 11.33 -13.00 2.00
N GLY A 49 10.65 -12.87 3.14
CA GLY A 49 11.24 -13.01 4.47
C GLY A 49 11.83 -11.74 5.07
N ARG A 50 11.57 -10.56 4.50
CA ARG A 50 11.96 -9.27 5.10
C ARG A 50 10.79 -8.63 5.81
N ALA A 51 10.97 -8.15 7.04
CA ALA A 51 9.94 -7.36 7.70
C ALA A 51 9.66 -6.09 6.86
N ALA A 52 8.38 -5.80 6.65
CA ALA A 52 7.91 -4.59 5.99
C ALA A 52 6.82 -3.95 6.84
N VAL A 53 6.86 -2.62 6.95
CA VAL A 53 5.94 -1.85 7.79
C VAL A 53 5.36 -0.68 7.00
N ALA A 54 4.16 -0.26 7.40
CA ALA A 54 3.54 0.96 6.94
C ALA A 54 2.81 1.59 8.13
N ASP A 55 2.74 2.91 8.14
CA ASP A 55 1.95 3.68 9.10
C ASP A 55 1.09 4.72 8.37
N ARG A 56 0.37 5.54 9.15
CA ARG A 56 -0.52 6.61 8.64
C ARG A 56 0.18 7.65 7.77
N LYS A 57 1.52 7.75 7.79
CA LYS A 57 2.31 8.72 7.03
C LYS A 57 3.11 8.10 5.89
N THR A 58 3.22 6.77 5.86
CA THR A 58 4.16 6.03 4.99
C THR A 58 3.48 4.90 4.21
N PHE A 59 2.17 4.97 4.00
CA PHE A 59 1.41 3.94 3.26
C PHE A 59 1.63 3.94 1.73
N GLY A 60 2.46 4.85 1.21
CA GLY A 60 2.87 4.93 -0.19
C GLY A 60 1.84 5.59 -1.09
N CYS A 61 0.68 4.96 -1.32
CA CYS A 61 -0.38 5.51 -2.18
C CYS A 61 -1.75 5.49 -1.49
N PHE A 62 -2.68 6.34 -1.94
CA PHE A 62 -4.01 6.45 -1.34
C PHE A 62 -4.75 5.10 -1.25
N GLY A 63 -4.71 4.32 -2.33
CA GLY A 63 -5.26 2.95 -2.32
C GLY A 63 -4.57 2.03 -1.32
N GLY A 64 -3.26 2.16 -1.15
CA GLY A 64 -2.50 1.44 -0.12
C GLY A 64 -2.94 1.82 1.29
N GLY A 65 -3.13 3.11 1.56
CA GLY A 65 -3.61 3.58 2.86
C GLY A 65 -5.03 3.09 3.21
N VAL A 66 -5.94 3.04 2.22
CA VAL A 66 -7.27 2.42 2.40
C VAL A 66 -7.14 0.92 2.61
N GLY A 67 -6.39 0.22 1.75
CA GLY A 67 -6.22 -1.24 1.83
C GLY A 67 -5.54 -1.73 3.10
N LEU A 68 -4.68 -0.89 3.71
CA LEU A 68 -4.03 -1.15 5.00
C LEU A 68 -4.88 -0.76 6.22
N GLY A 69 -6.06 -0.17 6.01
CA GLY A 69 -6.98 0.17 7.10
C GLY A 69 -6.72 1.52 7.78
N PHE A 70 -5.98 2.45 7.17
CA PHE A 70 -5.76 3.80 7.72
C PHE A 70 -6.92 4.77 7.47
N GLY A 71 -8.12 4.26 7.16
CA GLY A 71 -9.33 5.04 6.88
C GLY A 71 -9.46 5.42 5.40
N ASN A 72 -10.49 6.23 5.07
CA ASN A 72 -10.72 6.68 3.71
C ASN A 72 -9.67 7.72 3.28
N GLN A 73 -8.58 7.25 2.67
CA GLN A 73 -7.50 8.09 2.16
C GLN A 73 -7.82 8.76 0.81
N TYR A 74 -8.92 8.41 0.14
CA TYR A 74 -9.33 9.08 -1.09
C TYR A 74 -9.76 10.53 -0.85
N LYS A 75 -10.13 10.89 0.38
CA LYS A 75 -10.30 12.28 0.81
C LYS A 75 -9.04 13.13 0.65
N ASN A 76 -7.88 12.49 0.76
CA ASN A 76 -6.57 13.11 0.59
C ASN A 76 -6.06 13.04 -0.85
N PHE A 77 -6.79 12.36 -1.74
CA PHE A 77 -6.47 12.37 -3.16
C PHE A 77 -6.59 13.81 -3.69
N PRO A 78 -5.72 14.26 -4.59
CA PRO A 78 -5.87 15.56 -5.21
C PRO A 78 -7.23 15.74 -5.90
N GLY A 79 -8.04 16.69 -5.43
CA GLY A 79 -9.44 16.82 -5.84
C GLY A 79 -10.44 16.01 -5.03
N GLY A 80 -10.02 15.45 -3.90
CA GLY A 80 -10.83 14.61 -3.04
C GLY A 80 -11.33 13.34 -3.73
N GLU A 81 -12.42 12.81 -3.18
CA GLU A 81 -13.03 11.57 -3.66
C GLU A 81 -13.55 11.70 -5.09
N GLU A 82 -14.08 12.87 -5.47
CA GLU A 82 -14.51 13.15 -6.84
C GLU A 82 -13.32 13.15 -7.82
N GLY A 83 -12.19 13.73 -7.42
CA GLY A 83 -10.95 13.66 -8.19
C GLY A 83 -10.47 12.23 -8.40
N PHE A 84 -10.60 11.37 -7.38
CA PHE A 84 -10.27 9.96 -7.49
C PHE A 84 -11.22 9.21 -8.43
N CYS A 85 -12.52 9.46 -8.36
CA CYS A 85 -13.51 8.90 -9.29
C CYS A 85 -13.22 9.30 -10.74
N TYR A 86 -12.91 10.57 -11.00
CA TYR A 86 -12.53 11.05 -12.33
C TYR A 86 -11.26 10.36 -12.85
N PHE A 87 -10.25 10.21 -11.97
CA PHE A 87 -9.01 9.50 -12.31
C PHE A 87 -9.32 8.07 -12.78
N LEU A 88 -10.18 7.34 -12.06
CA LEU A 88 -10.56 5.98 -12.43
C LEU A 88 -11.40 5.91 -13.71
N SER A 89 -12.22 6.92 -13.99
CA SER A 89 -13.08 6.92 -15.18
C SER A 89 -12.35 7.33 -16.45
N SER A 90 -11.45 8.30 -16.38
CA SER A 90 -10.94 9.00 -17.56
C SER A 90 -9.45 9.37 -17.47
N GLY A 91 -8.77 9.00 -16.39
CA GLY A 91 -7.42 9.45 -16.08
C GLY A 91 -7.37 10.93 -15.70
N ASN A 92 -6.20 11.45 -15.33
CA ASN A 92 -6.06 12.82 -14.82
C ASN A 92 -5.71 13.87 -15.89
N ALA A 93 -5.30 13.46 -17.09
CA ALA A 93 -4.74 14.37 -18.09
C ALA A 93 -5.68 15.53 -18.51
N ARG A 94 -7.00 15.29 -18.48
CA ARG A 94 -8.03 16.27 -18.90
C ARG A 94 -8.77 16.91 -17.72
N ARG A 95 -8.46 16.54 -16.48
CA ARG A 95 -9.10 17.11 -15.30
C ARG A 95 -8.58 18.54 -15.09
N PRO A 96 -9.42 19.53 -14.74
CA PRO A 96 -8.93 20.81 -14.22
C PRO A 96 -8.03 20.58 -12.99
N GLY A 97 -6.79 21.07 -13.02
CA GLY A 97 -5.74 20.74 -12.02
C GLY A 97 -5.06 19.37 -12.24
N GLY A 98 -5.44 18.65 -13.30
CA GLY A 98 -4.88 17.39 -13.82
C GLY A 98 -3.36 17.31 -13.88
N PRO A 99 -2.71 18.21 -14.63
CA PRO A 99 -1.27 18.17 -14.89
C PRO A 99 -0.40 18.39 -13.65
N GLU A 100 -0.86 19.22 -12.70
CA GLU A 100 -0.16 19.46 -11.43
C GLU A 100 -0.09 18.20 -10.55
N MET A 101 -0.97 17.22 -10.80
CA MET A 101 -1.02 15.94 -10.08
C MET A 101 -0.07 14.87 -10.63
N ALA A 102 0.46 15.04 -11.84
CA ALA A 102 1.38 14.08 -12.47
C ALA A 102 2.86 14.37 -12.16
N ALA A 103 3.16 15.52 -11.57
CA ALA A 103 4.51 16.09 -11.48
C ALA A 103 5.11 16.13 -10.06
N LYS A 104 4.57 15.39 -9.09
CA LYS A 104 5.14 15.29 -7.72
C LYS A 104 5.55 13.87 -7.37
#